data_AF-E8Q6S4-F1
#
_entry.id   AF-E8Q6S4-F1
#
_cell.length_a   1.000
_cell.length_b   1.000
_cell.length_c   1.000
_cell.angle_alpha   90.00
_cell.angle_beta   90.00
_cell.angle_gamma   90.00
#
_symmetry.space_group_name_H-M   'P 1'
#
loop_
_entity.id
_entity.type
_entity.pdbx_description
1 polymer ?
#
loop_
_entity_poly.entity_id
_entity_poly.type
_entity_poly.pdbx_seq_one_letter_code
_entity_poly.pdbx_strand_id
1 'polypeptide(L)'
;MSYNMKKKSEIILKFGHNIKNTGITEVQVALLTDRINHLKCHFDKNRNDHHSRYGLLKLVAQRRKLLKYLRNNSIFRYNNLIKILELRH
;
A
#
# COMPACT_ATOMS: atom_id res chain seq x y z
N MET A 1 3.41 -3.92 17.17
CA MET A 1 2.21 -4.37 16.44
C MET A 1 2.62 -5.19 15.22
N SER A 2 2.33 -6.50 15.24
CA SER A 2 2.76 -7.43 14.20
C SER A 2 1.79 -7.40 13.02
N TYR A 3 2.28 -7.00 11.85
CA TYR A 3 1.54 -7.03 10.60
C TYR A 3 1.32 -8.51 10.19
N ASN A 4 0.06 -8.93 10.06
CA ASN A 4 -0.32 -10.33 9.89
C ASN A 4 0.33 -10.94 8.63
N MET A 5 1.21 -11.95 8.83
CA MET A 5 1.95 -12.61 7.75
C MET A 5 1.04 -13.26 6.70
N LYS A 6 -0.14 -13.77 7.08
CA LYS A 6 -1.06 -14.44 6.15
C LYS A 6 -1.62 -13.48 5.10
N LYS A 7 -2.04 -12.29 5.55
CA LYS A 7 -2.53 -11.23 4.64
C LYS A 7 -1.43 -10.75 3.69
N LYS A 8 -0.19 -10.67 4.17
CA LYS A 8 0.94 -10.28 3.33
C LYS A 8 1.17 -11.26 2.17
N SER A 9 1.14 -12.57 2.43
CA SER A 9 1.29 -13.59 1.39
C SER A 9 0.15 -13.57 0.37
N GLU A 10 -1.08 -13.36 0.82
CA GLU A 10 -2.25 -13.24 -0.08
C GLU A 10 -2.12 -12.06 -1.04
N ILE A 11 -1.69 -10.90 -0.54
CA ILE A 11 -1.47 -9.70 -1.37
C ILE A 11 -0.34 -9.94 -2.39
N ILE A 12 0.75 -10.58 -1.98
CA ILE A 12 1.86 -10.91 -2.88
C ILE A 12 1.40 -11.85 -4.00
N LEU A 13 0.61 -12.87 -3.68
CA LEU A 13 0.05 -13.78 -4.67
C LEU A 13 -0.87 -13.05 -5.66
N LYS A 14 -1.75 -12.19 -5.16
CA LYS A 14 -2.75 -11.48 -5.97
C LYS A 14 -2.14 -10.48 -6.95
N PHE A 15 -1.08 -9.77 -6.56
CA PHE A 15 -0.49 -8.69 -7.37
C PHE A 15 0.86 -9.05 -7.99
N GLY A 16 1.56 -10.08 -7.50
CA GLY A 16 2.90 -10.44 -7.95
C GLY A 16 2.96 -11.42 -9.10
N HIS A 17 1.82 -12.04 -9.48
CA HIS A 17 1.68 -13.19 -10.39
C HIS A 17 2.46 -14.45 -9.95
N ASN A 18 3.53 -14.31 -9.18
CA ASN A 18 4.37 -15.34 -8.59
C ASN A 18 4.85 -14.89 -7.20
N ILE A 19 5.01 -15.83 -6.26
CA ILE A 19 5.42 -15.57 -4.86
C ILE A 19 6.79 -14.89 -4.78
N LYS A 20 7.68 -15.15 -5.74
CA LYS A 20 9.03 -14.56 -5.78
C LYS A 20 9.05 -13.07 -6.12
N ASN A 21 7.97 -12.55 -6.71
CA ASN A 21 7.90 -11.18 -7.23
C ASN A 21 7.44 -10.17 -6.17
N THR A 22 8.15 -10.12 -5.04
CA THR A 22 7.83 -9.21 -3.93
C THR A 22 8.26 -7.76 -4.20
N GLY A 23 9.18 -7.55 -5.14
CA GLY A 23 9.74 -6.24 -5.50
C GLY A 23 8.90 -5.44 -6.51
N ILE A 24 7.84 -6.02 -7.07
CA ILE A 24 7.03 -5.35 -8.09
C ILE A 24 6.30 -4.16 -7.47
N THR A 25 6.23 -3.06 -8.24
CA THR A 25 5.64 -1.80 -7.80
C THR A 25 4.18 -1.95 -7.38
N GLU A 26 3.40 -2.78 -8.08
CA GLU A 26 1.99 -3.06 -7.72
C GLU A 26 1.87 -3.77 -6.37
N VAL A 27 2.70 -4.79 -6.13
CA VAL A 27 2.73 -5.52 -4.85
C VAL A 27 3.09 -4.57 -3.71
N GLN A 28 4.12 -3.73 -3.90
CA GLN A 28 4.51 -2.76 -2.89
C GLN A 28 3.39 -1.75 -2.57
N VAL A 29 2.71 -1.23 -3.60
CA VAL A 29 1.58 -0.31 -3.42
C VAL A 29 0.41 -0.98 -2.71
N ALA A 30 0.10 -2.23 -3.04
CA ALA A 30 -0.96 -2.99 -2.40
C ALA A 30 -0.66 -3.24 -0.91
N LEU A 31 0.58 -3.65 -0.58
CA LEU A 31 1.04 -3.84 0.80
C LEU A 31 1.00 -2.54 1.61
N LEU A 32 1.45 -1.43 1.04
CA LEU A 32 1.38 -0.13 1.69
C LEU A 32 -0.07 0.29 1.93
N THR A 33 -0.97 0.03 0.98
CA THR A 33 -2.38 0.38 1.09
C THR A 33 -3.07 -0.39 2.20
N ASP A 34 -2.86 -1.70 2.29
CA ASP A 34 -3.40 -2.52 3.38
C ASP A 34 -2.87 -2.04 4.75
N ARG A 35 -1.58 -1.74 4.85
CA ARG A 35 -0.97 -1.19 6.07
C ARG A 35 -1.55 0.17 6.45
N ILE A 36 -1.75 1.07 5.50
CA ILE A 36 -2.36 2.39 5.72
C ILE A 36 -3.80 2.23 6.22
N ASN A 37 -4.59 1.34 5.62
CA ASN A 37 -5.98 1.09 6.02
C ASN A 37 -6.07 0.53 7.44
N HIS A 38 -5.17 -0.40 7.78
CA HIS A 38 -5.08 -0.95 9.13
C HIS A 38 -4.71 0.13 10.17
N LEU A 39 -3.70 0.95 9.87
CA LEU A 39 -3.27 2.03 10.75
C LEU A 39 -4.32 3.13 10.89
N LYS A 40 -5.10 3.42 9.84
CA LYS A 40 -6.20 4.39 9.91
C LYS A 40 -7.19 4.03 11.03
N CYS A 41 -7.63 2.76 11.07
CA CYS A 41 -8.53 2.27 12.12
C CYS A 41 -7.91 2.38 13.53
N HIS A 42 -6.60 2.20 13.65
CA HIS A 42 -5.87 2.40 14.91
C HIS A 42 -5.92 3.87 15.37
N PHE A 43 -5.67 4.82 14.46
CA PHE A 43 -5.67 6.26 14.79
C PHE A 43 -7.07 6.82 15.06
N ASP A 44 -8.12 6.25 14.47
CA ASP A 44 -9.49 6.64 14.78
C ASP A 44 -9.83 6.38 16.26
N LYS A 45 -9.24 5.33 16.85
CA LYS A 45 -9.32 5.00 18.29
C LYS A 45 -8.32 5.78 19.13
N ASN A 46 -7.10 5.99 18.62
CA ASN A 46 -6.00 6.65 19.33
C ASN A 46 -5.67 8.02 18.74
N ARG A 47 -6.56 9.00 18.96
CA ARG A 47 -6.47 10.33 18.34
C ARG A 47 -5.22 11.14 18.74
N ASN A 48 -4.70 10.88 19.94
CA ASN A 48 -3.55 11.60 20.51
C ASN A 48 -2.18 11.00 20.11
N ASP A 49 -2.15 9.89 19.36
CA ASP A 49 -0.89 9.30 18.90
C ASP A 49 -0.34 10.05 17.67
N HIS A 50 0.30 11.18 17.93
CA HIS A 50 0.89 12.03 16.90
C HIS A 50 2.18 11.44 16.30
N HIS A 51 2.98 10.73 17.10
CA HIS A 51 4.26 10.18 16.66
C HIS A 51 4.08 9.07 15.63
N SER A 52 3.16 8.13 15.88
CA SER A 52 2.87 7.07 14.92
C SER A 52 2.16 7.62 13.68
N ARG A 53 1.38 8.71 13.81
CA ARG A 53 0.72 9.39 12.68
C ARG A 53 1.74 9.99 11.70
N TYR A 54 2.88 10.46 12.17
CA TYR A 54 3.99 10.86 11.29
C TYR A 54 4.52 9.68 10.47
N GLY A 55 4.63 8.49 11.08
CA GLY A 55 4.94 7.24 10.38
C GLY A 55 3.91 6.90 9.29
N LEU A 56 2.61 7.09 9.56
CA LEU A 56 1.55 6.92 8.57
C LEU A 56 1.74 7.86 7.37
N LEU A 57 2.01 9.14 7.62
CA LEU A 57 2.24 10.13 6.55
C LEU A 57 3.44 9.75 5.67
N LYS A 58 4.52 9.22 6.26
CA LYS A 58 5.65 8.69 5.50
C LYS A 58 5.25 7.53 4.58
N LEU A 59 4.42 6.59 5.07
CA LEU A 59 3.91 5.48 4.25
C LEU A 59 3.03 5.96 3.09
N VAL A 60 2.15 6.95 3.34
CA VAL A 60 1.31 7.56 2.31
C VAL A 60 2.18 8.25 1.25
N ALA A 61 3.21 8.99 1.66
CA ALA A 61 4.15 9.66 0.76
C ALA A 61 4.94 8.64 -0.10
N GLN A 62 5.39 7.54 0.50
CA GLN A 62 6.06 6.46 -0.22
C GLN A 62 5.14 5.82 -1.27
N ARG A 63 3.88 5.52 -0.91
CA ARG A 63 2.89 5.00 -1.86
C ARG A 63 2.67 5.97 -3.02
N ARG A 64 2.56 7.27 -2.74
CA ARG A 64 2.39 8.31 -3.78
C ARG A 64 3.59 8.36 -4.73
N LYS A 65 4.83 8.22 -4.24
CA LYS A 65 6.03 8.15 -5.08
C LYS A 65 6.01 6.93 -6.02
N LEU A 66 5.65 5.75 -5.49
CA LEU A 66 5.55 4.52 -6.28
C LEU A 66 4.46 4.60 -7.35
N LEU A 67 3.29 5.16 -7.02
CA LEU A 67 2.23 5.41 -7.98
C LEU A 67 2.65 6.39 -9.07
N LYS A 68 3.38 7.46 -8.73
CA LYS A 68 3.93 8.41 -9.71
C LYS A 68 4.91 7.71 -10.66
N TYR A 69 5.82 6.88 -10.13
CA TYR A 69 6.74 6.08 -10.94
C TYR A 69 5.99 5.14 -11.89
N LEU A 70 5.01 4.40 -11.38
CA LEU A 70 4.22 3.47 -12.17
C LEU A 70 3.41 4.19 -13.26
N ARG A 71 2.84 5.37 -12.95
CA ARG A 71 2.14 6.22 -13.93
C ARG A 71 3.05 6.67 -15.07
N ASN A 72 4.28 7.06 -14.76
CA ASN A 72 5.26 7.52 -15.75
C ASN A 72 5.75 6.37 -16.64
N ASN A 73 5.88 5.16 -16.10
CA ASN A 73 6.33 4.00 -16.87
C ASN A 73 5.22 3.33 -17.68
N SER A 74 4.01 3.22 -17.13
CA SER A 74 2.88 2.58 -17.78
C SER A 74 1.56 3.08 -17.22
N ILE A 75 0.87 3.88 -18.03
CA ILE A 75 -0.45 4.41 -17.68
C ILE A 75 -1.50 3.30 -17.50
N PHE A 76 -1.38 2.21 -18.30
CA PHE A 76 -2.31 1.08 -18.24
C PHE A 76 -2.23 0.33 -16.90
N ARG A 77 -1.01 -0.01 -16.46
CA ARG A 77 -0.79 -0.65 -15.16
C ARG A 77 -1.26 0.24 -14.01
N TYR A 78 -1.03 1.54 -14.12
CA TYR A 78 -1.49 2.53 -13.14
C TYR A 78 -3.01 2.58 -13.01
N ASN A 79 -3.72 2.70 -14.13
CA ASN A 79 -5.18 2.75 -14.13
C ASN A 79 -5.79 1.45 -13.59
N ASN A 80 -5.26 0.29 -13.99
CA ASN A 80 -5.71 -1.00 -13.46
C ASN A 80 -5.48 -1.11 -11.96
N LEU A 81 -4.29 -0.75 -11.48
CA LEU A 81 -3.94 -0.85 -10.07
C LEU A 81 -4.83 0.07 -9.20
N ILE A 82 -5.05 1.31 -9.64
CA ILE A 82 -5.91 2.25 -8.92
C ILE A 82 -7.35 1.77 -8.88
N LYS A 83 -7.87 1.22 -9.98
CA LYS A 83 -9.22 0.67 -10.05
C LYS A 83 -9.39 -0.50 -9.09
N ILE A 84 -8.41 -1.41 -9.03
CA ILE A 84 -8.44 -2.58 -8.15
C ILE A 84 -8.34 -2.18 -6.67
N LEU A 85 -7.53 -1.17 -6.34
CA LEU A 85 -7.29 -0.74 -4.96
C LEU A 85 -8.21 0.40 -4.49
N GLU A 86 -9.15 0.84 -5.35
CA GLU A 86 -10.09 1.94 -5.11
C GLU A 86 -9.42 3.22 -4.56
N LEU A 87 -8.22 3.53 -5.06
CA LEU A 87 -7.46 4.68 -4.58
C LEU A 87 -7.97 5.97 -5.24
N ARG A 88 -8.41 6.94 -4.44
CA ARG A 88 -8.70 8.29 -4.94
C ARG A 88 -7.40 9.05 -5.24
N HIS A 89 -7.38 9.69 -6.41
CA HIS A 89 -6.26 10.42 -7.00
C HIS A 89 -5.85 11.65 -6.17
#